data_AF-A0A9K3PGU3-F1
#
_entry.id   AF-A0A9K3PGU3-F1
#
_cell.length_a   1.000
_cell.length_b   1.000
_cell.length_c   1.000
_cell.angle_alpha   90.00
_cell.angle_beta   90.00
_cell.angle_gamma   90.00
#
_symmetry.space_group_name_H-M   'P 1'
#
loop_
_entity.id
_entity.type
_entity.pdbx_description
1 polymer ?
#
loop_
_entity_poly.entity_id
_entity_poly.type
_entity_poly.pdbx_seq_one_letter_code
_entity_poly.pdbx_strand_id
1 'polypeptide(L)'
;MHSLKPNKQRVLGAYAYLYGILKVVSEKSDSLRAAIDADRAARVDPVPIAWDYDSPAPMVEWPIFEYEVVTNPVLGIQQMVWSDVPLTITVEQSTRSTPSNPPRRPFAYVIPAVWTAVIEVLAIHGIQMERLTDVTTIDVTNYRMEGASMNRLREGRPEISPGDVVPENCTRTYGMNDLVVKTDQPLGTLAVALLEPSGESSLFLWGFFSSTLTSHEYPENYIMIPLAEKMLNESAELIEEWESYKDENPS
;
A
#
# COMPACT_ATOMS: atom_id res chain seq x y z
N MET A 1 3.16 -9.55 -25.70
CA MET A 1 2.06 -9.96 -26.61
C MET A 1 1.43 -8.69 -27.17
N HIS A 2 1.74 -8.29 -28.41
CA HIS A 2 1.28 -6.99 -28.93
C HIS A 2 -0.08 -7.14 -29.62
N SER A 3 -1.01 -6.21 -29.36
CA SER A 3 -2.39 -6.25 -29.87
C SER A 3 -2.48 -6.29 -31.41
N LEU A 4 -1.46 -5.75 -32.08
CA LEU A 4 -1.38 -5.66 -33.54
C LEU A 4 -1.11 -6.99 -34.27
N LYS A 5 -0.76 -8.08 -33.57
CA LYS A 5 -0.52 -9.38 -34.23
C LYS A 5 -1.84 -10.13 -34.53
N PRO A 6 -1.92 -10.93 -35.61
CA PRO A 6 -3.09 -11.77 -35.87
C PRO A 6 -3.47 -12.65 -34.67
N ASN A 7 -4.77 -12.88 -34.45
CA ASN A 7 -5.27 -13.63 -33.30
C ASN A 7 -4.57 -14.99 -33.14
N LYS A 8 -4.46 -15.77 -34.23
CA LYS A 8 -3.75 -17.06 -34.25
C LYS A 8 -2.32 -16.96 -33.71
N GLN A 9 -1.58 -15.93 -34.10
CA GLN A 9 -0.19 -15.74 -33.67
C GLN A 9 -0.12 -15.33 -32.19
N ARG A 10 -1.06 -14.50 -31.71
CA ARG A 10 -1.16 -14.14 -30.28
C ARG A 10 -1.45 -15.36 -29.41
N VAL A 11 -2.44 -16.17 -29.80
CA VAL A 11 -2.82 -17.40 -29.09
C VAL A 11 -1.66 -18.40 -29.09
N LEU A 12 -1.02 -18.63 -30.23
CA LEU A 12 0.13 -19.55 -30.31
C LEU A 12 1.32 -19.03 -29.48
N GLY A 13 1.57 -17.73 -29.50
CA GLY A 13 2.61 -17.11 -28.67
C GLY A 13 2.35 -17.28 -27.17
N ALA A 14 1.10 -17.08 -26.73
CA ALA A 14 0.69 -17.34 -25.35
C ALA A 14 0.87 -18.82 -24.97
N TYR A 15 0.45 -19.73 -25.86
CA TYR A 15 0.62 -21.16 -25.67
C TYR A 15 2.10 -21.54 -25.52
N ALA A 16 2.96 -21.10 -26.45
CA ALA A 16 4.39 -21.41 -26.42
C ALA A 16 5.07 -20.84 -25.17
N TYR A 17 4.68 -19.64 -24.75
CA TYR A 17 5.17 -19.02 -23.52
C TYR A 17 4.78 -19.82 -22.26
N LEU A 18 3.49 -20.15 -22.11
CA LEU A 18 3.00 -20.95 -20.99
C LEU A 18 3.60 -22.36 -20.97
N TYR A 19 3.70 -23.01 -22.13
CA TYR A 19 4.38 -24.29 -22.26
C TYR A 19 5.85 -24.20 -21.83
N GLY A 20 6.56 -23.14 -22.25
CA GLY A 20 7.94 -22.87 -21.84
C GLY A 20 8.07 -22.71 -20.33
N ILE A 21 7.20 -21.92 -19.69
CA ILE A 21 7.16 -21.76 -18.24
C ILE A 21 6.96 -23.12 -17.56
N LEU A 22 5.94 -23.87 -17.97
CA LEU A 22 5.62 -25.17 -17.37
C LEU A 22 6.77 -26.17 -17.52
N LYS A 23 7.45 -26.15 -18.67
CA LYS A 23 8.64 -26.96 -18.91
C LYS A 23 9.77 -26.60 -17.95
N VAL A 24 10.09 -25.31 -17.80
CA VAL A 24 11.14 -24.84 -16.88
C VAL A 24 10.78 -25.18 -15.43
N VAL A 25 9.53 -24.97 -15.01
CA VAL A 25 9.05 -25.32 -13.67
C VAL A 25 9.18 -26.81 -13.41
N SER A 26 8.85 -27.66 -14.40
CA SER A 26 9.03 -29.10 -14.30
C SER A 26 10.51 -29.49 -14.17
N GLU A 27 11.37 -28.92 -15.01
CA GLU A 27 12.82 -29.19 -15.03
C GLU A 27 13.55 -28.66 -13.79
N LYS A 28 13.06 -27.58 -13.18
CA LYS A 28 13.65 -26.90 -12.02
C LYS A 28 12.86 -27.13 -10.73
N SER A 29 12.00 -28.15 -10.70
CA SER A 29 11.03 -28.34 -9.62
C SER A 29 11.68 -28.44 -8.23
N ASP A 30 12.83 -29.10 -8.10
CA ASP A 30 13.51 -29.25 -6.81
C ASP A 30 14.13 -27.93 -6.32
N SER A 31 14.80 -27.18 -7.19
CA SER A 31 15.32 -25.85 -6.83
C SER A 31 14.20 -24.86 -6.50
N LEU A 32 13.06 -24.97 -7.20
CA LEU A 32 11.88 -24.15 -6.91
C LEU A 32 11.28 -24.49 -5.54
N ARG A 33 11.13 -25.78 -5.21
CA ARG A 33 10.66 -26.20 -3.88
C ARG A 33 11.60 -25.71 -2.78
N ALA A 34 12.91 -25.88 -2.95
CA ALA A 34 13.89 -25.40 -1.99
C ALA A 34 13.82 -23.88 -1.79
N ALA A 35 13.63 -23.11 -2.87
CA ALA A 35 13.45 -21.67 -2.80
C ALA A 35 12.15 -21.28 -2.07
N ILE A 36 11.03 -21.98 -2.33
CA ILE A 36 9.75 -21.78 -1.63
C ILE A 36 9.89 -22.08 -0.14
N ASP A 37 10.57 -23.17 0.23
CA ASP A 37 10.76 -23.54 1.63
C ASP A 37 11.67 -22.55 2.36
N ALA A 38 12.72 -22.07 1.69
CA ALA A 38 13.59 -21.02 2.20
C ALA A 38 12.84 -19.69 2.41
N ASP A 39 12.01 -19.29 1.44
CA ASP A 39 11.18 -18.09 1.52
C ASP A 39 10.16 -18.18 2.68
N ARG A 40 9.45 -19.31 2.79
CA ARG A 40 8.50 -19.56 3.89
C ARG A 40 9.15 -19.58 5.27
N ALA A 41 10.41 -20.00 5.35
CA ALA A 41 11.18 -20.00 6.58
C ALA A 41 11.79 -18.62 6.89
N ALA A 42 11.89 -17.73 5.90
CA ALA A 42 12.50 -16.43 6.08
C ALA A 42 11.68 -15.53 7.01
N ARG A 43 12.40 -14.76 7.85
CA ARG A 43 11.85 -13.74 8.75
C ARG A 43 12.64 -12.45 8.58
N VAL A 44 12.76 -11.99 7.33
CA VAL A 44 13.52 -10.79 6.98
C VAL A 44 13.07 -9.61 7.86
N ASP A 45 14.04 -8.89 8.42
CA ASP A 45 13.87 -7.66 9.19
C ASP A 45 15.09 -6.76 8.93
N PRO A 46 14.92 -5.50 8.50
CA PRO A 46 13.65 -4.81 8.17
C PRO A 46 12.99 -5.38 6.92
N VAL A 47 11.67 -5.18 6.75
CA VAL A 47 10.88 -5.77 5.66
C VAL A 47 10.76 -4.79 4.48
N PRO A 48 11.32 -5.09 3.29
CA PRO A 48 11.13 -4.26 2.10
C PRO A 48 9.67 -4.30 1.63
N ILE A 49 9.01 -3.13 1.65
CA ILE A 49 7.60 -2.97 1.21
C ILE A 49 7.39 -1.80 0.24
N ALA A 50 8.46 -1.06 -0.03
CA ALA A 50 8.53 0.03 -1.00
C ALA A 50 9.91 0.01 -1.66
N TRP A 51 9.98 0.43 -2.92
CA TRP A 51 11.21 0.39 -3.71
C TRP A 51 11.41 1.65 -4.56
N ASP A 52 12.60 2.23 -4.44
CA ASP A 52 13.06 3.32 -5.29
C ASP A 52 13.65 2.81 -6.60
N TYR A 53 13.62 3.70 -7.59
CA TYR A 53 14.23 3.51 -8.90
C TYR A 53 15.74 3.65 -8.83
N ASP A 54 16.45 2.93 -9.68
CA ASP A 54 17.87 3.16 -9.91
C ASP A 54 18.10 4.60 -10.36
N SER A 55 19.06 5.29 -9.71
CA SER A 55 19.42 6.67 -10.00
C SER A 55 20.94 6.83 -10.07
N PRO A 56 21.52 7.11 -11.25
CA PRO A 56 20.83 7.24 -12.55
C PRO A 56 20.35 5.88 -13.09
N ALA A 57 19.26 5.89 -13.86
CA ALA A 57 18.77 4.69 -14.52
C ALA A 57 19.76 4.21 -15.60
N PRO A 58 20.04 2.90 -15.71
CA PRO A 58 20.87 2.39 -16.79
C PRO A 58 20.14 2.55 -18.13
N MET A 59 20.91 2.89 -19.17
CA MET A 59 20.41 3.07 -20.53
C MET A 59 20.65 1.81 -21.36
N VAL A 60 19.65 1.38 -22.12
CA VAL A 60 19.76 0.22 -23.02
C VAL A 60 19.27 0.54 -24.42
N GLU A 61 19.88 -0.12 -25.40
CA GLU A 61 19.39 -0.13 -26.77
C GLU A 61 18.14 -0.99 -26.86
N TRP A 62 17.04 -0.37 -27.30
CA TRP A 62 15.74 -1.02 -27.43
C TRP A 62 15.27 -0.97 -28.89
N PRO A 63 15.14 -2.12 -29.56
CA PRO A 63 14.66 -2.18 -30.93
C PRO A 63 13.15 -1.92 -30.97
N ILE A 64 12.76 -0.97 -31.80
CA ILE A 64 11.38 -0.61 -32.12
C ILE A 64 11.20 -0.55 -33.65
N PHE A 65 10.00 -0.17 -34.08
CA PHE A 65 9.78 0.36 -35.43
C PHE A 65 9.63 1.87 -35.34
N GLU A 66 9.95 2.61 -36.40
CA GLU A 66 9.66 4.04 -36.42
C GLU A 66 8.16 4.28 -36.24
N TYR A 67 7.81 5.43 -35.67
CA TYR A 67 6.43 5.85 -35.54
C TYR A 67 6.32 7.37 -35.70
N GLU A 68 5.15 7.81 -36.13
CA GLU A 68 4.75 9.21 -36.13
C GLU A 68 3.49 9.41 -35.28
N VAL A 69 3.34 10.59 -34.69
CA VAL A 69 2.11 10.99 -34.00
C VAL A 69 1.34 11.92 -34.93
N VAL A 70 0.21 11.46 -35.44
CA VAL A 70 -0.66 12.23 -36.34
C VAL A 70 -2.02 12.49 -35.69
N THR A 71 -2.67 13.61 -36.01
CA THR A 71 -4.04 13.86 -35.58
C THR A 71 -5.00 13.13 -36.53
N ASN A 72 -5.82 12.24 -36.00
CA ASN A 72 -6.84 11.55 -36.78
C ASN A 72 -7.87 12.58 -37.31
N PRO A 73 -8.09 12.69 -38.63
CA PRO A 73 -8.90 13.75 -39.21
C PRO A 73 -10.40 13.62 -38.91
N VAL A 74 -10.87 12.42 -38.56
CA VAL A 74 -12.28 12.15 -38.27
C VAL A 74 -12.59 12.39 -36.80
N LEU A 75 -11.67 11.96 -35.92
CA LEU A 75 -11.89 11.97 -34.47
C LEU A 75 -11.24 13.17 -33.77
N GLY A 76 -10.31 13.87 -34.43
CA GLY A 76 -9.57 14.99 -33.85
C GLY A 76 -8.59 14.61 -32.73
N ILE A 77 -8.34 13.31 -32.53
CA ILE A 77 -7.44 12.79 -31.49
C ILE A 77 -6.08 12.41 -32.07
N GLN A 78 -5.02 12.58 -31.28
CA GLN A 78 -3.69 12.10 -31.65
C GLN A 78 -3.65 10.57 -31.67
N GLN A 79 -3.03 10.00 -32.70
CA GLN A 79 -2.79 8.58 -32.86
C GLN A 79 -1.33 8.33 -33.21
N MET A 80 -0.76 7.28 -32.62
CA MET A 80 0.57 6.80 -32.98
C MET A 80 0.47 5.83 -34.15
N VAL A 81 1.12 6.15 -35.26
CA VAL A 81 1.15 5.34 -36.49
C VAL A 81 2.55 4.76 -36.64
N TRP A 82 2.64 3.43 -36.57
CA TRP A 82 3.90 2.71 -36.72
C TRP A 82 4.20 2.46 -38.20
N SER A 83 5.48 2.58 -38.58
CA SER A 83 6.00 2.10 -39.87
C SER A 83 6.54 0.67 -39.74
N ASP A 84 7.03 0.11 -40.84
CA ASP A 84 7.76 -1.15 -40.91
C ASP A 84 9.29 -0.98 -40.91
N VAL A 85 9.78 0.26 -40.76
CA VAL A 85 11.21 0.60 -40.71
C VAL A 85 11.74 0.31 -39.30
N PRO A 86 12.70 -0.61 -39.13
CA PRO A 86 13.31 -0.86 -37.83
C PRO A 86 14.10 0.36 -37.35
N LEU A 87 13.96 0.70 -36.06
CA LEU A 87 14.68 1.77 -35.40
C LEU A 87 15.20 1.25 -34.06
N THR A 88 16.43 1.61 -33.70
CA THR A 88 16.96 1.35 -32.36
C THR A 88 17.02 2.68 -31.63
N ILE A 89 16.39 2.73 -30.46
CA ILE A 89 16.43 3.91 -29.58
C ILE A 89 17.12 3.53 -28.27
N THR A 90 17.70 4.52 -27.61
CA THR A 90 18.21 4.35 -26.25
C THR A 90 17.10 4.71 -25.27
N VAL A 91 16.74 3.79 -24.39
CA VAL A 91 15.72 4.00 -23.35
C VAL A 91 16.27 3.72 -21.97
N GLU A 92 15.72 4.41 -20.97
CA GLU A 92 15.98 4.11 -19.57
C GLU A 92 15.37 2.74 -19.22
N GLN A 93 16.19 1.87 -18.64
CA GLN A 93 15.76 0.59 -18.07
C GLN A 93 15.96 0.62 -16.56
N SER A 94 15.19 1.47 -15.87
CA SER A 94 15.26 1.51 -14.41
C SER A 94 14.57 0.28 -13.81
N THR A 95 15.21 -0.33 -12.81
CA THR A 95 14.57 -1.34 -11.97
C THR A 95 14.23 -0.75 -10.61
N ARG A 96 13.07 -1.15 -10.06
CA ARG A 96 12.65 -0.78 -8.71
C ARG A 96 13.17 -1.81 -7.72
N SER A 97 14.48 -1.83 -7.50
CA SER A 97 15.14 -2.86 -6.68
C SER A 97 15.71 -2.36 -5.36
N THR A 98 15.77 -1.05 -5.14
CA THR A 98 16.35 -0.48 -3.91
C THR A 98 15.26 -0.28 -2.87
N PRO A 99 15.25 -1.00 -1.73
CA PRO A 99 14.23 -0.80 -0.70
C PRO A 99 14.23 0.64 -0.18
N SER A 100 13.05 1.25 -0.13
CA SER A 100 12.86 2.58 0.42
C SER A 100 12.30 2.46 1.85
N ASN A 101 13.05 2.96 2.83
CA ASN A 101 12.70 3.02 4.26
C ASN A 101 11.90 1.79 4.80
N PRO A 102 12.47 0.57 4.75
CA PRO A 102 11.74 -0.62 5.15
C PRO A 102 11.43 -0.62 6.66
N PRO A 103 10.16 -0.86 7.08
CA PRO A 103 9.81 -0.92 8.49
C PRO A 103 10.41 -2.14 9.18
N ARG A 104 10.55 -2.03 10.49
CA ARG A 104 10.89 -3.19 11.34
C ARG A 104 9.74 -4.17 11.36
N ARG A 105 10.04 -5.47 11.35
CA ARG A 105 9.05 -6.52 11.55
C ARG A 105 8.50 -6.43 12.98
N PRO A 106 7.22 -6.11 13.19
CA PRO A 106 6.65 -6.13 14.53
C PRO A 106 6.44 -7.58 14.98
N PHE A 107 6.32 -7.81 16.29
CA PHE A 107 5.98 -9.14 16.81
C PHE A 107 4.63 -9.63 16.29
N ALA A 108 3.62 -8.75 16.33
CA ALA A 108 2.30 -8.99 15.79
C ALA A 108 1.59 -7.66 15.46
N TYR A 109 0.57 -7.75 14.62
CA TYR A 109 -0.45 -6.70 14.48
C TYR A 109 -1.69 -7.07 15.28
N VAL A 110 -2.39 -6.08 15.81
CA VAL A 110 -3.72 -6.28 16.41
C VAL A 110 -4.74 -5.51 15.58
N ILE A 111 -5.76 -6.23 15.08
CA ILE A 111 -6.77 -5.73 14.16
C ILE A 111 -8.13 -5.79 14.88
N PRO A 112 -8.71 -4.63 15.22
CA PRO A 112 -10.06 -4.58 15.77
C PRO A 112 -11.08 -5.28 14.87
N ALA A 113 -12.02 -6.01 15.47
CA ALA A 113 -13.01 -6.83 14.75
C ALA A 113 -13.94 -6.02 13.82
N VAL A 114 -14.01 -4.70 14.01
CA VAL A 114 -14.76 -3.78 13.15
C VAL A 114 -14.20 -3.69 11.73
N TRP A 115 -12.91 -3.99 11.53
CA TRP A 115 -12.24 -3.96 10.23
C TRP A 115 -12.50 -5.23 9.42
N THR A 116 -13.77 -5.57 9.22
CA THR A 116 -14.21 -6.80 8.55
C THR A 116 -13.60 -6.97 7.17
N ALA A 117 -13.58 -5.91 6.34
CA ALA A 117 -12.99 -5.96 5.00
C ALA A 117 -11.48 -6.23 5.00
N VAL A 118 -10.74 -5.70 5.98
CA VAL A 118 -9.30 -5.98 6.16
C VAL A 118 -9.11 -7.45 6.53
N ILE A 119 -9.90 -7.94 7.50
CA ILE A 119 -9.86 -9.33 7.95
C ILE A 119 -10.18 -10.31 6.81
N GLU A 120 -11.18 -9.99 5.98
CA GLU A 120 -11.54 -10.79 4.81
C GLU A 120 -10.39 -10.88 3.80
N VAL A 121 -9.71 -9.76 3.50
CA VAL A 121 -8.55 -9.78 2.58
C VAL A 121 -7.41 -10.63 3.14
N LEU A 122 -7.08 -10.47 4.43
CA LEU A 122 -6.06 -11.29 5.08
C LEU A 122 -6.42 -12.78 5.02
N ALA A 123 -7.69 -13.12 5.25
CA ALA A 123 -8.19 -14.50 5.16
C ALA A 123 -8.10 -15.07 3.73
N ILE A 124 -8.41 -14.28 2.70
CA ILE A 124 -8.27 -14.70 1.29
C ILE A 124 -6.82 -15.04 0.94
N HIS A 125 -5.87 -14.28 1.48
CA HIS A 125 -4.44 -14.57 1.33
C HIS A 125 -3.96 -15.78 2.14
N GLY A 126 -4.78 -16.28 3.08
CA GLY A 126 -4.43 -17.39 3.96
C GLY A 126 -3.54 -16.98 5.14
N ILE A 127 -3.49 -15.69 5.49
CA ILE A 127 -2.75 -15.19 6.65
C ILE A 127 -3.43 -15.69 7.92
N GLN A 128 -2.65 -16.29 8.81
CA GLN A 128 -3.16 -16.82 10.07
C GLN A 128 -3.43 -15.68 11.05
N MET A 129 -4.59 -15.76 11.69
CA MET A 129 -5.07 -14.76 12.64
C MET A 129 -5.60 -15.48 13.88
N GLU A 130 -5.14 -15.07 15.05
CA GLU A 130 -5.59 -15.57 16.35
C GLU A 130 -6.66 -14.63 16.91
N ARG A 131 -7.72 -15.17 17.50
CA ARG A 131 -8.80 -14.35 18.08
C ARG A 131 -8.57 -14.15 19.57
N LEU A 132 -8.67 -12.91 20.04
CA LEU A 132 -8.67 -12.62 21.48
C LEU A 132 -9.95 -13.15 22.12
N THR A 133 -9.80 -13.93 23.19
CA THR A 133 -10.90 -14.49 23.98
C THR A 133 -11.37 -13.56 25.10
N ASP A 134 -10.51 -12.62 25.50
CA ASP A 134 -10.71 -11.74 26.64
C ASP A 134 -10.23 -10.33 26.30
N VAL A 135 -10.74 -9.34 27.05
CA VAL A 135 -10.27 -7.95 26.95
C VAL A 135 -8.80 -7.91 27.37
N THR A 136 -7.94 -7.39 26.50
CA THR A 136 -6.49 -7.41 26.70
C THR A 136 -5.90 -6.02 26.49
N THR A 137 -5.06 -5.59 27.43
CA THR A 137 -4.31 -4.34 27.32
C THR A 137 -2.88 -4.65 26.87
N ILE A 138 -2.42 -3.98 25.81
CA ILE A 138 -1.17 -4.26 25.11
C ILE A 138 -0.44 -2.94 24.81
N ASP A 139 0.87 -2.92 25.01
CA ASP A 139 1.74 -1.84 24.52
C ASP A 139 1.96 -2.02 23.01
N VAL A 140 1.58 -1.01 22.25
CA VAL A 140 1.57 -1.03 20.79
C VAL A 140 2.23 0.22 20.23
N THR A 141 2.70 0.12 18.99
CA THR A 141 3.02 1.28 18.16
C THR A 141 1.83 1.57 17.27
N ASN A 142 1.22 2.74 17.43
CA ASN A 142 0.26 3.27 16.47
C ASN A 142 1.00 4.06 15.41
N TYR A 143 0.40 4.15 14.23
CA TYR A 143 0.83 5.09 13.20
C TYR A 143 -0.15 6.25 13.16
N ARG A 144 0.38 7.47 13.24
CA ARG A 144 -0.33 8.70 12.94
C ARG A 144 0.09 9.17 11.55
N MET A 145 -0.88 9.49 10.71
CA MET A 145 -0.67 9.87 9.32
C MET A 145 -0.80 11.37 9.21
N GLU A 146 0.31 12.06 8.98
CA GLU A 146 0.35 13.51 8.79
C GLU A 146 0.27 13.85 7.30
N GLY A 147 -0.73 14.64 6.90
CA GLY A 147 -0.94 14.99 5.49
C GLY A 147 -1.54 13.87 4.63
N ALA A 148 -2.22 12.90 5.25
CA ALA A 148 -2.97 11.88 4.53
C ALA A 148 -3.99 12.51 3.58
N SER A 149 -4.03 12.04 2.35
CA SER A 149 -4.90 12.59 1.31
C SER A 149 -5.52 11.50 0.44
N MET A 150 -6.72 11.81 -0.07
CA MET A 150 -7.48 10.90 -0.91
C MET A 150 -7.28 11.28 -2.38
N ASN A 151 -6.77 10.34 -3.17
CA ASN A 151 -6.57 10.48 -4.61
C ASN A 151 -7.82 10.06 -5.40
N ARG A 152 -7.71 10.07 -6.73
CA ARG A 152 -8.76 9.61 -7.63
C ARG A 152 -9.14 8.16 -7.34
N LEU A 153 -10.39 7.81 -7.65
CA LEU A 153 -10.85 6.42 -7.54
C LEU A 153 -10.05 5.53 -8.50
N ARG A 154 -9.49 4.44 -7.95
CA ARG A 154 -8.85 3.36 -8.68
C ARG A 154 -9.60 2.06 -8.38
N GLU A 155 -10.07 1.39 -9.42
CA GLU A 155 -10.85 0.14 -9.28
C GLU A 155 -12.07 0.25 -8.34
N GLY A 156 -12.69 1.44 -8.27
CA GLY A 156 -13.86 1.70 -7.44
C GLY A 156 -13.56 2.00 -5.96
N ARG A 157 -12.29 2.12 -5.56
CA ARG A 157 -11.89 2.58 -4.22
C ARG A 157 -11.06 3.85 -4.30
N PRO A 158 -11.13 4.74 -3.29
CA PRO A 158 -10.19 5.84 -3.19
C PRO A 158 -8.80 5.28 -2.90
N GLU A 159 -7.82 5.65 -3.73
CA GLU A 159 -6.42 5.46 -3.38
C GLU A 159 -6.03 6.51 -2.35
N ILE A 160 -5.38 6.11 -1.26
CA ILE A 160 -5.01 7.00 -0.16
C ILE A 160 -3.49 7.15 -0.13
N SER A 161 -3.02 8.40 -0.14
CA SER A 161 -1.63 8.71 0.22
C SER A 161 -1.54 8.85 1.75
N PRO A 162 -0.62 8.14 2.42
CA PRO A 162 -0.46 8.25 3.87
C PRO A 162 0.20 9.56 4.33
N GLY A 163 0.84 10.31 3.43
CA GLY A 163 1.70 11.43 3.83
C GLY A 163 2.86 10.92 4.70
N ASP A 164 3.20 11.66 5.75
CA ASP A 164 4.22 11.26 6.72
C ASP A 164 3.63 10.28 7.74
N VAL A 165 4.23 9.09 7.84
CA VAL A 165 3.82 8.03 8.78
C VAL A 165 4.64 8.14 10.05
N VAL A 166 4.03 8.64 11.12
CA VAL A 166 4.68 8.89 12.41
C VAL A 166 4.35 7.77 13.41
N PRO A 167 5.33 6.97 13.88
CA PRO A 167 5.10 5.95 14.89
C PRO A 167 4.96 6.56 16.30
N GLU A 168 3.97 6.09 17.05
CA GLU A 168 3.67 6.54 18.41
C GLU A 168 3.45 5.33 19.34
N ASN A 169 4.31 5.19 20.35
CA ASN A 169 4.14 4.15 21.35
C ASN A 169 3.02 4.53 22.32
N CYS A 170 2.07 3.63 22.53
CA CYS A 170 0.98 3.82 23.46
C CYS A 170 0.49 2.48 24.00
N THR A 171 -0.24 2.54 25.12
CA THR A 171 -0.94 1.38 25.65
C THR A 171 -2.39 1.42 25.15
N ARG A 172 -2.86 0.33 24.52
CA ARG A 172 -4.25 0.21 24.07
C ARG A 172 -4.93 -1.02 24.64
N THR A 173 -6.24 -0.90 24.84
CA THR A 173 -7.09 -2.01 25.24
C THR A 173 -7.89 -2.50 24.05
N TYR A 174 -7.82 -3.80 23.79
CA TYR A 174 -8.49 -4.50 22.71
C TYR A 174 -9.60 -5.38 23.26
N GLY A 175 -10.68 -5.50 22.51
CA GLY A 175 -11.87 -6.22 22.91
C GLY A 175 -11.78 -7.70 22.62
N MET A 176 -12.70 -8.46 23.22
CA MET A 176 -12.97 -9.83 22.78
C MET A 176 -13.31 -9.83 21.29
N ASN A 177 -12.82 -10.85 20.57
CA ASN A 177 -12.96 -11.05 19.13
C ASN A 177 -12.06 -10.21 18.21
N ASP A 178 -11.32 -9.24 18.74
CA ASP A 178 -10.23 -8.61 17.99
C ASP A 178 -9.19 -9.67 17.59
N LEU A 179 -8.49 -9.44 16.48
CA LEU A 179 -7.59 -10.42 15.89
C LEU A 179 -6.14 -10.02 16.05
N VAL A 180 -5.29 -11.01 16.33
CA VAL A 180 -3.84 -10.88 16.42
C VAL A 180 -3.22 -11.60 15.22
N VAL A 181 -2.38 -10.88 14.47
CA VAL A 181 -1.64 -11.41 13.33
C VAL A 181 -0.17 -11.46 13.69
N LYS A 182 0.31 -12.61 14.14
CA LYS A 182 1.74 -12.81 14.42
C LYS A 182 2.53 -12.76 13.12
N THR A 183 3.66 -12.07 13.09
CA THR A 183 4.50 -11.99 11.89
C THR A 183 5.50 -13.15 11.79
N ASP A 184 5.62 -13.97 12.84
CA ASP A 184 6.34 -15.23 12.81
C ASP A 184 5.51 -16.36 12.18
N GLN A 185 5.19 -16.19 10.90
CA GLN A 185 4.51 -17.18 10.08
C GLN A 185 5.00 -17.08 8.64
N PRO A 186 4.80 -18.11 7.78
CA PRO A 186 5.28 -18.08 6.40
C PRO A 186 4.82 -16.87 5.58
N LEU A 187 3.62 -16.35 5.86
CA LEU A 187 3.07 -15.15 5.20
C LEU A 187 3.31 -13.85 5.99
N GLY A 188 4.20 -13.87 6.98
CA GLY A 188 4.46 -12.71 7.83
C GLY A 188 4.97 -11.49 7.06
N THR A 189 5.83 -11.70 6.06
CA THR A 189 6.29 -10.63 5.16
C THR A 189 5.12 -10.01 4.37
N LEU A 190 4.18 -10.83 3.90
CA LEU A 190 2.97 -10.36 3.22
C LEU A 190 2.05 -9.61 4.20
N ALA A 191 1.90 -10.08 5.44
CA ALA A 191 1.13 -9.37 6.45
C ALA A 191 1.69 -7.97 6.72
N VAL A 192 3.02 -7.84 6.83
CA VAL A 192 3.69 -6.53 6.95
C VAL A 192 3.43 -5.67 5.71
N ALA A 193 3.60 -6.20 4.50
CA ALA A 193 3.35 -5.46 3.26
C ALA A 193 1.90 -4.96 3.11
N LEU A 194 0.93 -5.69 3.66
CA LEU A 194 -0.49 -5.32 3.62
C LEU A 194 -0.88 -4.35 4.74
N LEU A 195 -0.28 -4.46 5.93
CA LEU A 195 -0.70 -3.73 7.14
C LEU A 195 0.14 -2.48 7.44
N GLU A 196 1.34 -2.36 6.88
CA GLU A 196 2.16 -1.15 7.01
C GLU A 196 1.67 -0.05 6.07
N PRO A 197 1.28 1.13 6.59
CA PRO A 197 0.64 2.18 5.80
C PRO A 197 1.58 2.81 4.75
N SER A 198 2.90 2.74 4.95
CA SER A 198 3.92 3.21 4.00
C SER A 198 4.14 2.27 2.81
N GLY A 199 3.54 1.08 2.81
CA GLY A 199 3.69 0.10 1.74
C GLY A 199 2.93 0.49 0.47
N GLU A 200 3.54 0.25 -0.69
CA GLU A 200 2.98 0.60 -2.02
C GLU A 200 1.78 -0.25 -2.44
N SER A 201 1.53 -1.33 -1.72
CA SER A 201 0.37 -2.21 -1.90
C SER A 201 -0.38 -2.44 -0.59
N SER A 202 -0.22 -1.52 0.37
CA SER A 202 -0.86 -1.60 1.67
C SER A 202 -2.38 -1.45 1.57
N LEU A 203 -3.09 -2.07 2.51
CA LEU A 203 -4.54 -1.93 2.62
C LEU A 203 -4.95 -0.49 2.96
N PHE A 204 -4.06 0.27 3.60
CA PHE A 204 -4.22 1.70 3.80
C PHE A 204 -4.26 2.44 2.45
N LEU A 205 -3.27 2.22 1.59
CA LEU A 205 -3.21 2.80 0.25
C LEU A 205 -4.44 2.44 -0.60
N TRP A 206 -4.93 1.21 -0.49
CA TRP A 206 -6.14 0.75 -1.18
C TRP A 206 -7.47 1.20 -0.55
N GLY A 207 -7.43 2.01 0.49
CA GLY A 207 -8.62 2.64 1.05
C GLY A 207 -9.41 1.76 2.02
N PHE A 208 -8.86 0.64 2.52
CA PHE A 208 -9.57 -0.22 3.46
C PHE A 208 -9.73 0.40 4.86
N PHE A 209 -8.92 1.40 5.18
CA PHE A 209 -9.01 2.18 6.42
C PHE A 209 -9.63 3.57 6.20
N SER A 210 -10.30 3.84 5.07
CA SER A 210 -10.79 5.18 4.74
C SER A 210 -11.76 5.78 5.77
N SER A 211 -12.45 4.96 6.55
CA SER A 211 -13.33 5.45 7.63
C SER A 211 -12.55 6.17 8.74
N THR A 212 -11.25 5.92 8.92
CA THR A 212 -10.43 6.71 9.87
C THR A 212 -10.13 8.12 9.36
N LEU A 213 -10.24 8.35 8.06
CA LEU A 213 -10.02 9.67 7.43
C LEU A 213 -11.32 10.46 7.25
N THR A 214 -12.46 9.88 7.63
CA THR A 214 -13.74 10.57 7.50
C THR A 214 -13.83 11.62 8.59
N SER A 215 -13.87 12.90 8.19
CA SER A 215 -14.28 13.96 9.11
C SER A 215 -15.70 13.63 9.58
N HIS A 216 -15.86 13.43 10.87
CA HIS A 216 -17.20 13.51 11.45
C HIS A 216 -17.70 14.95 11.25
N GLU A 217 -19.01 15.14 11.08
CA GLU A 217 -19.58 16.48 11.14
C GLU A 217 -19.17 17.10 12.47
N TYR A 218 -18.40 18.18 12.42
CA TYR A 218 -18.10 18.95 13.62
C TYR A 218 -19.44 19.44 14.18
N PRO A 219 -19.67 19.33 15.50
CA PRO A 219 -20.86 19.91 16.08
C PRO A 219 -20.85 21.39 15.74
N GLU A 220 -21.97 21.87 15.17
CA GLU A 220 -22.14 23.26 14.76
C GLU A 220 -21.73 24.22 15.89
N ASN A 221 -21.23 25.41 15.53
CA ASN A 221 -20.71 26.37 16.51
C ASN A 221 -21.67 26.66 17.67
N TYR A 222 -22.99 26.60 17.42
CA TYR A 222 -24.01 26.82 18.46
C TYR A 222 -24.05 25.73 19.54
N ILE A 223 -23.48 24.55 19.27
CA ILE A 223 -23.31 23.45 20.24
C ILE A 223 -21.93 23.56 20.92
N MET A 224 -20.89 23.85 20.15
CA MET A 224 -19.50 23.85 20.64
C MET A 224 -19.17 25.05 21.52
N ILE A 225 -19.63 26.26 21.17
CA ILE A 225 -19.28 27.49 21.89
C ILE A 225 -19.78 27.44 23.34
N PRO A 226 -21.06 27.11 23.63
CA PRO A 226 -21.53 27.03 25.02
C PRO A 226 -20.78 25.97 25.86
N LEU A 227 -20.37 24.85 25.23
CA LEU A 227 -19.59 23.81 25.89
C LEU A 227 -18.17 24.30 26.20
N ALA A 228 -17.50 24.94 25.25
CA ALA A 228 -16.16 25.49 25.43
C ALA A 228 -16.15 26.60 26.50
N GLU A 229 -17.13 27.52 26.48
CA GLU A 229 -17.30 28.54 27.51
C GLU A 229 -17.51 27.93 28.89
N LYS A 230 -18.30 26.86 28.99
CA LYS A 230 -18.50 26.13 30.24
C LYS A 230 -17.19 25.50 30.72
N MET A 231 -16.46 24.80 29.84
CA MET A 231 -15.19 24.15 30.18
C MET A 231 -14.13 25.15 30.65
N LEU A 232 -14.02 26.31 29.99
CA LEU A 232 -13.09 27.37 30.39
C LEU A 232 -13.50 27.99 31.74
N ASN A 233 -14.79 28.25 31.96
CA ASN A 233 -15.26 28.80 33.24
C ASN A 233 -15.08 27.83 34.42
N GLU A 234 -15.05 26.53 34.17
CA GLU A 234 -14.94 25.49 35.20
C GLU A 234 -13.48 25.08 35.51
N SER A 235 -12.50 25.52 34.72
CA SER A 235 -11.08 25.15 34.90
C SER A 235 -10.12 26.29 34.57
N ALA A 236 -9.42 26.79 35.60
CA ALA A 236 -8.38 27.80 35.44
C ALA A 236 -7.13 27.29 34.68
N GLU A 237 -6.84 26.00 34.79
CA GLU A 237 -5.73 25.34 34.07
C GLU A 237 -5.99 25.31 32.55
N LEU A 238 -7.23 25.02 32.15
CA LEU A 238 -7.65 25.05 30.74
C LEU A 238 -7.62 26.46 30.15
N ILE A 239 -7.88 27.49 30.96
CA ILE A 239 -7.72 28.89 30.53
C ILE A 239 -6.25 29.16 30.21
N GLU A 240 -5.33 28.75 31.08
CA GLU A 240 -3.90 28.99 30.90
C GLU A 240 -3.34 28.24 29.68
N GLU A 241 -3.72 26.98 29.48
CA GLU A 241 -3.38 26.20 28.27
C GLU A 241 -3.93 26.86 26.99
N TRP A 242 -5.16 27.37 27.03
CA TRP A 242 -5.78 28.04 25.88
C TRP A 242 -5.09 29.35 25.51
N GLU A 243 -4.73 30.16 26.50
CA GLU A 243 -3.96 31.39 26.26
C GLU A 243 -2.58 31.07 25.66
N SER A 244 -1.88 30.07 26.20
CA SER A 244 -0.58 29.62 25.66
C SER A 244 -0.70 29.15 24.20
N TYR A 245 -1.75 28.38 23.89
CA TYR A 245 -2.01 27.91 22.53
C TYR A 245 -2.21 29.07 21.55
N LYS A 246 -2.95 30.12 21.94
CA LYS A 246 -3.18 31.31 21.10
C LYS A 246 -1.89 32.08 20.83
N ASP A 247 -1.02 32.19 21.83
CA ASP A 247 0.27 32.87 21.69
C ASP A 247 1.23 32.09 20.77
N GLU A 248 1.18 30.76 20.80
CA GLU A 248 1.96 29.88 19.92
C GLU A 248 1.40 29.78 18.49
N ASN A 249 0.11 30.06 18.31
CA ASN A 249 -0.60 29.98 17.03
C ASN A 249 -1.32 31.30 16.70
N PRO A 250 -0.59 32.41 16.52
CA PRO A 250 -1.20 33.68 16.13
C PRO A 250 -1.83 33.56 14.74
N SER A 251 -3.06 34.05 14.61
CA SER A 251 -3.85 34.08 13.37
C SER A 251 -3.19 34.84 12.23
#